data_AF-A0A927PEB5-F1
#
_entry.id   AF-A0A927PEB5-F1
#
_cell.length_a   1.000
_cell.length_b   1.000
_cell.length_c   1.000
_cell.angle_alpha   90.00
_cell.angle_beta   90.00
_cell.angle_gamma   90.00
#
_symmetry.space_group_name_H-M   'P 1'
#
loop_
_entity.id
_entity.type
_entity.pdbx_description
1 polymer ?
#
loop_
_entity_poly.entity_id
_entity_poly.type
_entity_poly.pdbx_seq_one_letter_code
_entity_poly.pdbx_strand_id
1 'polypeptide(L)'
;MLDKRSKMPILNTNIIQRKGIMQYLLDTTDTIVEGVGFPFYGKLHVLWLIAAVLFFAVTGLAYRKLDEKGRAVLRKCVALAIIADELFKMAVLFIGGNYLVDYLPIHLCSINIFLIAFHAFKGGKVLDNYLYTVGIPGALVALLFPSWNELPAYNLMCIHSFTVHILLAGYPLMLFIGGDIRPDIRKVPGCVLLLGGLALVALGFNLVFDTNFMFLMSASAGNPLKLFEDMWGSHLWGFVVIIPAVIVLMHGPVMLVRKLKTAKA
;
A
#
# COMPACT_ATOMS: atom_id res chain seq x y z
N MET A 1 -42.07 20.91 11.99
CA MET A 1 -42.85 19.85 12.69
C MET A 1 -42.66 18.58 11.87
N LEU A 2 -42.01 17.50 12.29
CA LEU A 2 -41.79 16.95 13.63
C LEU A 2 -40.36 16.39 13.77
N ASP A 3 -39.84 16.60 14.96
CA ASP A 3 -38.60 16.12 15.55
C ASP A 3 -38.61 14.59 15.72
N LYS A 4 -37.57 13.91 15.22
CA LYS A 4 -37.27 12.49 15.49
C LYS A 4 -35.99 12.30 16.32
N ARG A 5 -35.59 13.30 17.12
CA ARG A 5 -34.69 13.11 18.26
C ARG A 5 -35.50 12.74 19.50
N SER A 6 -35.88 11.48 19.63
CA SER A 6 -36.25 10.97 20.95
C SER A 6 -36.15 9.45 20.99
N LYS A 7 -35.32 8.98 21.92
CA LYS A 7 -35.08 7.59 22.35
C LYS A 7 -33.96 6.85 21.61
N MET A 8 -32.74 7.35 21.76
CA MET A 8 -31.58 6.46 21.88
C MET A 8 -31.66 5.77 23.24
N PRO A 9 -31.70 4.43 23.33
CA PRO A 9 -31.35 3.77 24.57
C PRO A 9 -29.87 4.05 24.80
N ILE A 10 -29.53 4.62 25.96
CA ILE A 10 -28.15 4.72 26.44
C ILE A 10 -27.66 3.27 26.53
N LEU A 11 -26.92 2.84 25.52
CA LEU A 11 -26.37 1.49 25.47
C LEU A 11 -25.32 1.42 26.58
N ASN A 12 -25.68 0.69 27.62
CA ASN A 12 -24.92 0.51 28.84
C ASN A 12 -23.47 0.11 28.51
N THR A 13 -22.50 0.94 28.88
CA THR A 13 -21.05 0.77 28.64
C THR A 13 -20.53 -0.58 29.14
N ASN A 14 -21.26 -1.21 30.07
CA ASN A 14 -20.97 -2.53 30.61
C ASN A 14 -21.30 -3.71 29.66
N ILE A 15 -22.10 -3.51 28.61
CA ILE A 15 -22.38 -4.55 27.59
C ILE A 15 -21.24 -4.61 26.55
N ILE A 16 -20.61 -3.47 26.26
CA ILE A 16 -19.46 -3.36 25.35
C ILE A 16 -18.23 -4.05 25.95
N GLN A 17 -18.07 -4.03 27.28
CA GLN A 17 -16.95 -4.71 27.96
C GLN A 17 -17.08 -6.24 28.05
N ARG A 18 -18.25 -6.83 27.81
CA ARG A 18 -18.48 -8.29 27.91
C ARG A 18 -18.41 -9.05 26.60
N LYS A 19 -18.37 -8.38 25.44
CA LYS A 19 -18.14 -9.03 24.15
C LYS A 19 -16.67 -8.90 23.80
N GLY A 20 -15.95 -10.01 23.94
CA GLY A 20 -14.49 -10.04 23.92
C GLY A 20 -13.85 -9.54 22.63
N ILE A 21 -12.54 -9.32 22.72
CA ILE A 21 -11.57 -8.95 21.67
C ILE A 21 -11.83 -9.63 20.30
N MET A 22 -12.43 -10.82 20.29
CA MET A 22 -12.81 -11.57 19.08
C MET A 22 -13.92 -10.92 18.21
N GLN A 23 -14.71 -9.97 18.72
CA GLN A 23 -15.88 -9.47 18.00
C GLN A 23 -15.55 -8.81 16.66
N TYR A 24 -14.41 -8.12 16.56
CA TYR A 24 -14.01 -7.34 15.38
C TYR A 24 -12.87 -7.99 14.59
N LEU A 25 -12.59 -9.27 14.82
CA LEU A 25 -11.40 -9.93 14.27
C LEU A 25 -11.43 -10.03 12.73
N LEU A 26 -12.61 -10.30 12.17
CA LEU A 26 -12.87 -10.56 10.75
C LEU A 26 -13.59 -9.40 10.04
N ASP A 27 -13.84 -8.30 10.76
CA ASP A 27 -14.48 -7.13 10.18
C ASP A 27 -13.57 -6.43 9.17
N THR A 28 -14.21 -5.78 8.21
CA THR A 28 -13.55 -4.94 7.22
C THR A 28 -13.84 -3.47 7.51
N THR A 29 -13.22 -2.57 6.75
CA THR A 29 -13.53 -1.13 6.82
C THR A 29 -15.00 -0.84 6.52
N ASP A 30 -15.69 -1.74 5.82
CA ASP A 30 -17.10 -1.58 5.45
C ASP A 30 -18.06 -2.06 6.55
N THR A 31 -17.61 -2.94 7.46
CA THR A 31 -18.45 -3.55 8.50
C THR A 31 -18.15 -3.08 9.91
N ILE A 32 -16.97 -2.46 10.13
CA ILE A 32 -16.53 -2.03 11.45
C ILE A 32 -17.36 -0.84 11.96
N VAL A 33 -17.57 -0.78 13.28
CA VAL A 33 -18.21 0.37 13.93
C VAL A 33 -17.19 1.49 14.18
N GLU A 34 -17.64 2.74 14.16
CA GLU A 34 -16.78 3.89 14.43
C GLU A 34 -16.17 3.87 15.84
N GLY A 35 -14.96 4.41 15.98
CA GLY A 35 -14.31 4.68 17.27
C GLY A 35 -13.48 3.53 17.87
N VAL A 36 -13.35 2.39 17.17
CA VAL A 36 -12.52 1.25 17.62
C VAL A 36 -11.14 1.17 16.96
N GLY A 37 -10.89 2.03 15.98
CA GLY A 37 -9.64 2.12 15.24
C GLY A 37 -8.48 2.77 16.03
N PHE A 38 -7.42 3.11 15.32
CA PHE A 38 -6.24 3.78 15.86
C PHE A 38 -5.98 5.13 15.17
N PRO A 39 -5.46 6.14 15.91
CA PRO A 39 -5.14 7.43 15.32
C PRO A 39 -3.85 7.37 14.48
N PHE A 40 -3.77 8.23 13.46
CA PHE A 40 -2.53 8.45 12.73
C PHE A 40 -1.40 8.82 13.68
N TYR A 41 -0.28 8.10 13.54
CA TYR A 41 0.94 8.26 14.34
C TYR A 41 0.74 8.05 15.86
N GLY A 42 -0.34 7.35 16.25
CA GLY A 42 -0.47 6.78 17.59
C GLY A 42 0.54 5.66 17.84
N LYS A 43 0.60 5.18 19.09
CA LYS A 43 1.57 4.14 19.53
C LYS A 43 1.59 2.92 18.60
N LEU A 44 0.43 2.38 18.26
CA LEU A 44 0.31 1.23 17.37
C LEU A 44 0.89 1.52 15.97
N HIS A 45 0.49 2.65 15.38
CA HIS A 45 0.94 3.04 14.05
C HIS A 45 2.46 3.19 14.01
N VAL A 46 3.04 3.87 15.01
CA VAL A 46 4.49 4.05 15.13
C VAL A 46 5.22 2.71 15.29
N LEU A 47 4.67 1.76 16.04
CA LEU A 47 5.27 0.41 16.16
C LEU A 47 5.32 -0.30 14.80
N TRP A 48 4.26 -0.22 14.00
CA TRP A 48 4.26 -0.76 12.64
C TRP A 48 5.27 -0.08 11.72
N LEU A 49 5.41 1.25 11.80
CA LEU A 49 6.41 1.99 11.04
C LEU A 49 7.85 1.62 11.45
N ILE A 50 8.10 1.44 12.74
CA ILE A 50 9.40 0.95 13.24
C ILE A 50 9.66 -0.47 12.70
N ALA A 51 8.67 -1.36 12.77
CA ALA A 51 8.78 -2.72 12.22
C ALA A 51 9.07 -2.70 10.71
N ALA A 52 8.42 -1.80 9.95
CA ALA A 52 8.68 -1.60 8.54
C ALA A 52 10.13 -1.18 8.27
N VAL A 53 10.65 -0.17 8.99
CA VAL A 53 12.02 0.31 8.86
C VAL A 53 13.03 -0.78 9.21
N LEU A 54 12.80 -1.53 10.29
CA LEU A 54 13.64 -2.65 10.68
C LEU A 54 13.64 -3.74 9.61
N PHE A 55 12.46 -4.09 9.06
CA PHE A 55 12.33 -5.05 7.98
C PHE A 55 13.12 -4.61 6.73
N PHE A 56 12.98 -3.34 6.32
CA PHE A 56 13.73 -2.77 5.20
C PHE A 56 15.25 -2.80 5.41
N ALA A 57 15.70 -2.42 6.61
CA ALA A 57 17.12 -2.43 6.95
C ALA A 57 17.68 -3.86 6.95
N VAL A 58 17.01 -4.80 7.61
CA VAL A 58 17.45 -6.20 7.70
C VAL A 58 17.47 -6.84 6.33
N THR A 59 16.39 -6.75 5.57
CA THR A 59 16.32 -7.36 4.23
C THR A 59 17.30 -6.72 3.26
N GLY A 60 17.42 -5.39 3.23
CA GLY A 60 18.40 -4.70 2.38
C GLY A 60 19.86 -5.04 2.72
N LEU A 61 20.21 -5.08 4.02
CA LEU A 61 21.56 -5.43 4.47
C LEU A 61 21.88 -6.91 4.22
N ALA A 62 20.92 -7.80 4.46
CA ALA A 62 21.07 -9.22 4.15
C ALA A 62 21.26 -9.41 2.64
N TYR A 63 20.39 -8.81 1.82
CA TYR A 63 20.44 -8.89 0.36
C TYR A 63 21.81 -8.50 -0.21
N ARG A 64 22.38 -7.40 0.31
CA ARG A 64 23.69 -6.91 -0.12
C ARG A 64 24.84 -7.88 0.18
N LYS A 65 24.72 -8.68 1.25
CA LYS A 65 25.73 -9.67 1.67
C LYS A 65 25.57 -11.03 0.99
N LEU A 66 24.40 -11.32 0.43
CA LEU A 66 24.13 -12.60 -0.24
C LEU A 66 24.77 -12.64 -1.63
N ASP A 67 25.19 -13.84 -2.02
CA ASP A 67 25.59 -14.19 -3.38
C ASP A 67 24.36 -14.29 -4.31
N GLU A 68 24.58 -14.52 -5.61
CA GLU A 68 23.49 -14.58 -6.60
C GLU A 68 22.43 -15.63 -6.27
N LYS A 69 22.84 -16.79 -5.73
CA LYS A 69 21.92 -17.85 -5.33
C LYS A 69 21.08 -17.41 -4.13
N GLY A 70 21.71 -16.88 -3.08
CA GLY A 70 21.00 -16.35 -1.90
C GLY A 70 20.06 -15.21 -2.25
N ARG A 71 20.47 -14.29 -3.13
CA ARG A 71 19.63 -13.20 -3.64
C ARG A 71 18.41 -13.74 -4.38
N ALA A 72 18.57 -14.76 -5.22
CA ALA A 72 17.47 -15.40 -5.93
C ALA A 72 16.47 -16.09 -4.98
N VAL A 73 16.97 -16.78 -3.96
CA VAL A 73 16.14 -17.39 -2.91
C VAL A 73 15.37 -16.31 -2.16
N LEU A 74 16.04 -15.26 -1.67
CA LEU A 74 15.39 -14.19 -0.92
C LEU A 74 14.31 -13.46 -1.76
N ARG A 75 14.58 -13.18 -3.04
CA ARG A 75 13.55 -12.63 -3.97
C ARG A 75 12.31 -13.51 -4.01
N LYS A 76 12.49 -14.83 -4.18
CA LYS A 76 11.38 -15.78 -4.26
C LYS A 76 10.66 -15.93 -2.92
N CYS A 77 11.38 -15.98 -1.80
CA CYS A 77 10.79 -16.05 -0.46
C CYS A 77 9.89 -14.84 -0.17
N VAL A 78 10.37 -13.62 -0.46
CA VAL A 78 9.56 -12.40 -0.26
C VAL A 78 8.35 -12.41 -1.20
N ALA A 79 8.51 -12.79 -2.47
CA ALA A 79 7.39 -12.88 -3.40
C ALA A 79 6.34 -13.92 -2.96
N LEU A 80 6.77 -15.10 -2.51
CA LEU A 80 5.88 -16.12 -1.97
C LEU A 80 5.19 -15.66 -0.69
N ALA A 81 5.88 -14.91 0.18
CA ALA A 81 5.27 -14.32 1.37
C ALA A 81 4.17 -13.32 1.00
N ILE A 82 4.39 -12.47 -0.02
CA ILE A 82 3.36 -11.54 -0.50
C ILE A 82 2.13 -12.30 -1.04
N ILE A 83 2.35 -13.36 -1.83
CA ILE A 83 1.24 -14.18 -2.36
C ILE A 83 0.50 -14.88 -1.21
N ALA A 84 1.23 -15.42 -0.23
CA ALA A 84 0.62 -16.04 0.94
C ALA A 84 -0.21 -15.04 1.77
N ASP A 85 0.27 -13.81 1.89
CA ASP A 85 -0.42 -12.72 2.60
C ASP A 85 -1.69 -12.27 1.85
N GLU A 86 -1.67 -12.22 0.51
CA GLU A 86 -2.87 -12.00 -0.31
C GLU A 86 -3.87 -13.15 -0.19
N LEU A 87 -3.41 -14.41 -0.19
CA LEU A 87 -4.28 -15.57 0.04
C LEU A 87 -4.87 -15.56 1.46
N PHE A 88 -4.10 -15.09 2.45
CA PHE A 88 -4.58 -14.90 3.80
C PHE A 88 -5.73 -13.89 3.86
N LYS A 89 -5.61 -12.73 3.19
CA LYS A 89 -6.73 -11.78 3.04
C LYS A 89 -7.97 -12.46 2.47
N MET A 90 -7.81 -13.21 1.37
CA MET A 90 -8.93 -13.90 0.73
C MET A 90 -9.60 -14.88 1.70
N ALA A 91 -8.82 -15.67 2.45
CA ALA A 91 -9.34 -16.58 3.45
C ALA A 91 -10.11 -15.84 4.56
N VAL A 92 -9.57 -14.72 5.07
CA VAL A 92 -10.23 -13.87 6.08
C VAL A 92 -11.57 -13.35 5.57
N LEU A 93 -11.62 -12.83 4.34
CA LEU A 93 -12.85 -12.31 3.73
C LEU A 93 -13.90 -13.41 3.49
N PHE A 94 -13.48 -14.58 3.02
CA PHE A 94 -14.39 -15.70 2.81
C PHE A 94 -14.94 -16.25 4.14
N ILE A 95 -14.10 -16.41 5.16
CA ILE A 95 -14.53 -16.89 6.49
C ILE A 95 -15.43 -15.86 7.17
N GLY A 96 -15.14 -14.57 7.03
CA GLY A 96 -15.94 -13.48 7.57
C GLY A 96 -17.26 -13.23 6.82
N GLY A 97 -17.44 -13.80 5.62
CA GLY A 97 -18.59 -13.53 4.76
C GLY A 97 -18.60 -12.12 4.16
N ASN A 98 -17.46 -11.43 4.17
CA ASN A 98 -17.31 -10.02 3.78
C ASN A 98 -16.67 -9.84 2.40
N TYR A 99 -16.71 -10.87 1.54
CA TYR A 99 -16.14 -10.78 0.21
C TYR A 99 -17.02 -9.95 -0.72
N LEU A 100 -16.57 -8.73 -1.01
CA LEU A 100 -17.18 -7.80 -1.97
C LEU A 100 -16.36 -7.70 -3.26
N VAL A 101 -16.99 -7.19 -4.31
CA VAL A 101 -16.34 -6.91 -5.60
C VAL A 101 -15.17 -5.91 -5.42
N ASP A 102 -15.27 -5.01 -4.44
CA ASP A 102 -14.22 -4.04 -4.08
C ASP A 102 -12.93 -4.69 -3.57
N TYR A 103 -12.96 -5.96 -3.17
CA TYR A 103 -11.76 -6.72 -2.79
C TYR A 103 -11.07 -7.43 -3.96
N LEU A 104 -11.59 -7.27 -5.19
CA LEU A 104 -10.87 -7.73 -6.38
C LEU A 104 -9.49 -7.08 -6.45
N PRO A 105 -8.48 -7.79 -6.99
CA PRO A 105 -7.10 -7.33 -6.94
C PRO A 105 -6.77 -6.30 -8.04
N ILE A 106 -7.63 -5.30 -8.18
CA ILE A 106 -7.53 -4.20 -9.17
C ILE A 106 -6.94 -2.93 -8.54
N HIS A 107 -6.83 -2.87 -7.21
CA HIS A 107 -6.03 -1.85 -6.54
C HIS A 107 -4.55 -1.97 -6.92
N LEU A 108 -3.85 -0.83 -6.94
CA LEU A 108 -2.44 -0.75 -7.31
C LEU A 108 -1.54 -1.65 -6.45
N CYS A 109 -1.82 -1.76 -5.14
CA CYS A 109 -1.09 -2.65 -4.24
C CYS A 109 -1.26 -4.12 -4.66
N SER A 110 -2.48 -4.58 -4.92
CA SER A 110 -2.76 -5.95 -5.37
C SER A 110 -2.18 -6.25 -6.75
N ILE A 111 -2.22 -5.31 -7.69
CA ILE A 111 -1.53 -5.48 -8.99
C ILE A 111 -0.02 -5.62 -8.77
N ASN A 112 0.55 -4.81 -7.87
CA ASN A 112 1.98 -4.88 -7.54
C ASN A 112 2.39 -6.23 -6.92
N ILE A 113 1.49 -6.95 -6.27
CA ILE A 113 1.73 -8.32 -5.78
C ILE A 113 2.08 -9.25 -6.96
N PHE A 114 1.25 -9.26 -8.00
CA PHE A 114 1.49 -10.09 -9.18
C PHE A 114 2.71 -9.64 -9.97
N LEU A 115 2.93 -8.33 -10.06
CA LEU A 115 4.12 -7.78 -10.68
C LEU A 115 5.40 -8.20 -9.95
N ILE A 116 5.43 -8.15 -8.62
CA ILE A 116 6.57 -8.62 -7.82
C ILE A 116 6.75 -10.14 -7.95
N ALA A 117 5.66 -10.90 -7.93
CA ALA A 117 5.72 -12.34 -8.15
C ALA A 117 6.36 -12.65 -9.50
N PHE A 118 5.87 -12.05 -10.59
CA PHE A 118 6.45 -12.18 -11.93
C PHE A 118 7.92 -11.74 -11.98
N HIS A 119 8.24 -10.59 -11.36
CA HIS A 119 9.59 -10.06 -11.27
C HIS A 119 10.55 -11.02 -10.57
N ALA A 120 10.12 -11.68 -9.50
CA ALA A 120 10.98 -12.59 -8.73
C ALA A 120 11.45 -13.81 -9.54
N PHE A 121 10.73 -14.21 -10.59
CA PHE A 121 11.11 -15.31 -11.46
C PHE A 121 11.79 -14.86 -12.75
N LYS A 122 11.33 -13.77 -13.38
CA LYS A 122 11.81 -13.35 -14.71
C LYS A 122 12.70 -12.10 -14.69
N GLY A 123 12.57 -11.26 -13.67
CA GLY A 123 13.19 -9.93 -13.60
C GLY A 123 12.69 -8.99 -14.70
N GLY A 124 13.39 -7.86 -14.88
CA GLY A 124 13.29 -7.05 -16.10
C GLY A 124 13.37 -5.55 -15.85
N LYS A 125 14.16 -4.85 -16.70
CA LYS A 125 14.50 -3.42 -16.52
C LYS A 125 13.30 -2.46 -16.45
N VAL A 126 12.22 -2.75 -17.18
CA VAL A 126 11.00 -1.92 -17.12
C VAL A 126 10.35 -2.08 -15.76
N LEU A 127 10.26 -3.32 -15.27
CA LEU A 127 9.63 -3.64 -14.01
C LEU A 127 10.47 -3.21 -12.81
N ASP A 128 11.81 -3.33 -12.90
CA ASP A 128 12.76 -2.75 -11.95
C ASP A 128 12.46 -1.26 -11.71
N ASN A 129 12.40 -0.48 -12.80
CA ASN A 129 12.19 0.95 -12.71
C ASN A 129 10.76 1.31 -12.30
N TYR A 130 9.77 0.51 -12.69
CA TYR A 130 8.39 0.70 -12.26
C TYR A 130 8.22 0.43 -10.75
N LEU A 131 8.71 -0.71 -10.25
CA LEU A 131 8.64 -1.06 -8.84
C LEU A 131 9.42 -0.05 -7.98
N TYR A 132 10.53 0.48 -8.49
CA TYR A 132 11.24 1.57 -7.83
C TYR A 132 10.48 2.89 -7.84
N THR A 133 9.99 3.33 -9.01
CA THR A 133 9.42 4.68 -9.18
C THR A 133 7.99 4.79 -8.63
N VAL A 134 7.21 3.72 -8.75
CA VAL A 134 5.78 3.68 -8.42
C VAL A 134 5.52 2.74 -7.24
N GLY A 135 6.12 1.55 -7.24
CA GLY A 135 5.89 0.52 -6.23
C GLY A 135 6.29 0.96 -4.82
N ILE A 136 7.54 1.39 -4.62
CA ILE A 136 8.05 1.86 -3.33
C ILE A 136 7.19 3.02 -2.80
N PRO A 137 7.02 4.14 -3.53
CA PRO A 137 6.31 5.29 -2.97
C PRO A 137 4.84 5.00 -2.71
N GLY A 138 4.17 4.25 -3.58
CA GLY A 138 2.77 3.86 -3.38
C GLY A 138 2.57 3.06 -2.09
N ALA A 139 3.43 2.06 -1.84
CA ALA A 139 3.37 1.27 -0.62
C ALA A 139 3.75 2.07 0.63
N LEU A 140 4.74 2.97 0.55
CA LEU A 140 5.11 3.85 1.67
C LEU A 140 4.02 4.87 2.01
N VAL A 141 3.34 5.45 1.01
CA VAL A 141 2.22 6.36 1.24
C VAL A 141 1.08 5.64 1.96
N ALA A 142 0.75 4.42 1.56
CA ALA A 142 -0.26 3.61 2.25
C ALA A 142 0.15 3.27 3.70
N LEU A 143 1.44 3.03 3.97
CA LEU A 143 1.93 2.84 5.33
C LEU A 143 1.89 4.12 6.17
N LEU A 144 2.12 5.29 5.58
CA LEU A 144 2.13 6.57 6.29
C LEU A 144 0.72 7.13 6.52
N PHE A 145 -0.18 6.88 5.58
CA PHE A 145 -1.57 7.33 5.58
C PHE A 145 -2.50 6.12 5.35
N PRO A 146 -2.54 5.16 6.29
CA PRO A 146 -3.36 3.96 6.16
C PRO A 146 -4.84 4.30 6.11
N SER A 147 -5.54 3.84 5.07
CA SER A 147 -7.02 3.94 4.98
C SER A 147 -7.75 2.90 5.84
N TRP A 148 -7.01 1.96 6.44
CA TRP A 148 -7.52 0.92 7.34
C TRP A 148 -7.39 1.30 8.82
N ASN A 149 -7.13 2.58 9.12
CA ASN A 149 -6.93 3.06 10.49
C ASN A 149 -8.19 2.96 11.37
N GLU A 150 -9.36 2.73 10.77
CA GLU A 150 -10.63 2.46 11.46
C GLU A 150 -10.68 1.06 12.08
N LEU A 151 -9.81 0.14 11.65
CA LEU A 151 -9.74 -1.22 12.18
C LEU A 151 -8.91 -1.30 13.47
N PRO A 152 -9.30 -2.11 14.46
CA PRO A 152 -8.54 -2.28 15.69
C PRO A 152 -7.23 -3.04 15.45
N ALA A 153 -6.28 -2.91 16.37
CA ALA A 153 -4.92 -3.43 16.24
C ALA A 153 -4.80 -4.94 15.97
N TYR A 154 -5.72 -5.71 16.53
CA TYR A 154 -5.73 -7.18 16.48
C TYR A 154 -6.55 -7.73 15.30
N ASN A 155 -7.19 -6.87 14.51
CA ASN A 155 -7.99 -7.27 13.36
C ASN A 155 -7.08 -7.84 12.25
N LEU A 156 -7.52 -8.92 11.61
CA LEU A 156 -6.70 -9.62 10.63
C LEU A 156 -6.50 -8.83 9.33
N MET A 157 -7.48 -8.04 8.91
CA MET A 157 -7.36 -7.14 7.75
C MET A 157 -6.40 -5.97 8.02
N CYS A 158 -6.38 -5.46 9.26
CA CYS A 158 -5.40 -4.47 9.71
C CYS A 158 -3.97 -5.04 9.66
N ILE A 159 -3.77 -6.25 10.20
CA ILE A 159 -2.47 -6.94 10.16
C ILE A 159 -2.02 -7.18 8.71
N HIS A 160 -2.89 -7.77 7.89
CA HIS A 160 -2.64 -8.00 6.46
C HIS A 160 -2.25 -6.70 5.74
N SER A 161 -2.99 -5.62 5.98
CA SER A 161 -2.74 -4.35 5.30
C SER A 161 -1.38 -3.77 5.67
N PHE A 162 -0.93 -3.87 6.92
CA PHE A 162 0.44 -3.49 7.25
C PHE A 162 1.47 -4.45 6.65
N THR A 163 1.29 -5.77 6.77
CA THR A 163 2.27 -6.76 6.30
C THR A 163 2.45 -6.71 4.78
N VAL A 164 1.36 -6.65 4.00
CA VAL A 164 1.44 -6.59 2.54
C VAL A 164 2.19 -5.34 2.09
N HIS A 165 1.91 -4.16 2.66
CA HIS A 165 2.56 -2.91 2.22
C HIS A 165 4.03 -2.86 2.65
N ILE A 166 4.38 -3.43 3.81
CA ILE A 166 5.79 -3.62 4.19
C ILE A 166 6.50 -4.52 3.17
N LEU A 167 5.91 -5.66 2.80
CA LEU A 167 6.54 -6.56 1.84
C LEU A 167 6.64 -5.92 0.43
N LEU A 168 5.60 -5.22 -0.02
CA LEU A 168 5.53 -4.52 -1.32
C LEU A 168 6.59 -3.42 -1.43
N ALA A 169 6.81 -2.63 -0.37
CA ALA A 169 7.88 -1.63 -0.35
C ALA A 169 9.27 -2.27 -0.19
N GLY A 170 9.37 -3.29 0.68
CA GLY A 170 10.64 -3.93 1.03
C GLY A 170 11.29 -4.67 -0.13
N TYR A 171 10.50 -5.35 -0.98
CA TYR A 171 11.02 -6.11 -2.12
C TYR A 171 11.86 -5.29 -3.11
N PRO A 172 11.34 -4.20 -3.72
CA PRO A 172 12.14 -3.35 -4.60
C PRO A 172 13.22 -2.57 -3.85
N LEU A 173 13.00 -2.25 -2.57
CA LEU A 173 14.00 -1.55 -1.76
C LEU A 173 15.24 -2.41 -1.50
N MET A 174 15.09 -3.70 -1.18
CA MET A 174 16.23 -4.61 -1.01
C MET A 174 17.01 -4.80 -2.33
N LEU A 175 16.31 -4.83 -3.47
CA LEU A 175 16.94 -4.92 -4.79
C LEU A 175 17.72 -3.66 -5.16
N PHE A 176 17.17 -2.49 -4.80
CA PHE A 176 17.85 -1.21 -4.98
C PHE A 176 19.11 -1.12 -4.10
N ILE A 177 19.01 -1.49 -2.81
CA ILE A 177 20.15 -1.52 -1.88
C ILE A 177 21.20 -2.54 -2.34
N GLY A 178 20.77 -3.68 -2.88
CA GLY A 178 21.62 -4.73 -3.45
C GLY A 178 22.33 -4.36 -4.76
N GLY A 179 21.89 -3.28 -5.42
CA GLY A 179 22.43 -2.80 -6.69
C GLY A 179 21.86 -3.51 -7.94
N ASP A 180 20.87 -4.37 -7.76
CA ASP A 180 20.16 -5.09 -8.83
C ASP A 180 19.23 -4.12 -9.58
N ILE A 181 18.45 -3.34 -8.84
CA ILE A 181 17.67 -2.22 -9.41
C ILE A 181 18.57 -0.99 -9.51
N ARG A 182 18.72 -0.50 -10.74
CA ARG A 182 19.43 0.76 -11.03
C ARG A 182 18.45 1.75 -11.66
N PRO A 183 17.99 2.76 -10.90
CA PRO A 183 17.03 3.74 -11.41
C PRO A 183 17.58 4.48 -12.63
N ASP A 184 16.76 4.59 -13.67
CA ASP A 184 17.05 5.30 -14.90
C ASP A 184 15.88 6.23 -15.24
N ILE A 185 16.14 7.54 -15.17
CA ILE A 185 15.15 8.57 -15.46
C ILE A 185 14.57 8.43 -16.88
N ARG A 186 15.33 7.88 -17.83
CA ARG A 186 14.86 7.65 -19.21
C ARG A 186 13.75 6.60 -19.30
N LYS A 187 13.59 5.78 -18.25
CA LYS A 187 12.52 4.76 -18.16
C LYS A 187 11.25 5.27 -17.49
N VAL A 188 11.29 6.43 -16.83
CA VAL A 188 10.13 7.02 -16.15
C VAL A 188 8.90 7.18 -17.05
N PRO A 189 9.00 7.63 -18.31
CA PRO A 189 7.82 7.70 -19.19
C PRO A 189 7.14 6.33 -19.36
N GLY A 190 7.93 5.25 -19.47
CA GLY A 190 7.38 3.89 -19.52
C GLY A 190 6.71 3.46 -18.22
N CYS A 191 7.22 3.88 -17.06
CA CYS A 191 6.59 3.64 -15.77
C CYS A 191 5.26 4.39 -15.63
N VAL A 192 5.20 5.65 -16.07
CA VAL A 192 3.98 6.46 -16.06
C VAL A 192 2.95 5.91 -17.04
N LEU A 193 3.37 5.49 -18.23
CA LEU A 193 2.48 4.83 -19.21
C LEU A 193 1.92 3.51 -18.67
N LEU A 194 2.75 2.70 -17.99
CA LEU A 194 2.27 1.48 -17.35
C LEU A 194 1.26 1.77 -16.23
N LEU A 195 1.57 2.73 -15.34
CA LEU A 195 0.64 3.17 -14.30
C LEU A 195 -0.68 3.68 -14.89
N GLY A 196 -0.61 4.50 -15.94
CA GLY A 196 -1.78 5.02 -16.65
C GLY A 196 -2.59 3.91 -17.30
N GLY A 197 -1.94 2.93 -17.93
CA GLY A 197 -2.61 1.76 -18.50
C GLY A 197 -3.34 0.92 -17.45
N LEU A 198 -2.71 0.68 -16.30
CA LEU A 198 -3.35 0.00 -15.16
C LEU A 198 -4.53 0.81 -14.61
N ALA A 199 -4.39 2.14 -14.49
CA ALA A 199 -5.46 3.02 -14.07
C ALA A 199 -6.65 3.03 -15.03
N LEU A 200 -6.42 2.96 -16.35
CA LEU A 200 -7.49 2.85 -17.35
C LEU A 200 -8.26 1.53 -17.22
N VAL A 201 -7.57 0.41 -16.95
CA VAL A 201 -8.22 -0.86 -16.66
C VAL A 201 -9.05 -0.75 -15.38
N ALA A 202 -8.48 -0.20 -14.30
CA ALA A 202 -9.19 0.00 -13.04
C ALA A 202 -10.42 0.90 -13.21
N LEU A 203 -10.33 1.97 -14.02
CA LEU A 203 -11.45 2.84 -14.35
C LEU A 203 -12.57 2.06 -15.07
N GLY A 204 -12.22 1.18 -16.01
CA GLY A 204 -13.20 0.31 -16.67
C GLY A 204 -13.97 -0.56 -15.68
N PHE A 205 -13.30 -1.14 -14.69
CA PHE A 205 -13.95 -1.89 -13.61
C PHE A 205 -14.83 -0.99 -12.73
N ASN A 206 -14.32 0.18 -12.32
CA ASN A 206 -15.07 1.13 -11.51
C ASN A 206 -16.40 1.51 -12.17
N LEU A 207 -16.39 1.78 -13.48
CA LEU A 207 -17.59 2.17 -14.23
C LEU A 207 -18.60 1.02 -14.40
N VAL A 208 -18.13 -0.23 -14.48
CA VAL A 208 -19.00 -1.41 -14.68
C VAL A 208 -19.60 -1.90 -13.37
N PHE A 209 -18.84 -1.85 -12.28
CA PHE A 209 -19.19 -2.46 -11.00
C PHE A 209 -19.51 -1.46 -9.89
N ASP A 210 -19.50 -0.16 -10.19
CA ASP A 210 -19.72 0.95 -9.23
C ASP A 210 -18.75 0.92 -8.04
N THR A 211 -17.46 0.72 -8.35
CA THR A 211 -16.38 0.58 -7.36
C THR A 211 -15.42 1.77 -7.42
N ASN A 212 -14.48 1.85 -6.47
CA ASN A 212 -13.49 2.93 -6.39
C ASN A 212 -12.04 2.44 -6.34
N PHE A 213 -11.65 1.59 -7.28
CA PHE A 213 -10.26 1.15 -7.43
C PHE A 213 -9.33 2.33 -7.69
N MET A 214 -8.15 2.27 -7.06
CA MET A 214 -7.08 3.28 -7.16
C MET A 214 -7.52 4.72 -6.80
N PHE A 215 -8.65 4.89 -6.11
CA PHE A 215 -9.22 6.21 -5.76
C PHE A 215 -9.51 7.10 -6.98
N LEU A 216 -9.89 6.48 -8.11
CA LEU A 216 -10.15 7.20 -9.35
C LEU A 216 -11.52 7.90 -9.34
N MET A 217 -12.51 7.35 -8.64
CA MET A 217 -13.87 7.90 -8.60
C MET A 217 -14.04 8.92 -7.48
N SER A 218 -13.45 8.66 -6.31
CA SER A 218 -13.51 9.57 -5.15
C SER A 218 -12.30 9.41 -4.21
N ALA A 219 -12.01 10.44 -3.42
CA ALA A 219 -11.03 10.38 -2.34
C ALA A 219 -11.74 10.33 -0.96
N SER A 220 -11.34 9.37 -0.13
CA SER A 220 -11.83 9.24 1.25
C SER A 220 -11.10 10.18 2.21
N ALA A 221 -11.70 10.45 3.37
CA ALA A 221 -11.08 11.24 4.42
C ALA A 221 -9.74 10.60 4.88
N GLY A 222 -8.71 11.41 5.07
CA GLY A 222 -7.36 10.94 5.43
C GLY A 222 -6.48 10.55 4.23
N ASN A 223 -7.03 10.38 3.03
CA ASN A 223 -6.25 10.19 1.81
C ASN A 223 -5.61 11.55 1.39
N PRO A 224 -4.31 11.62 1.08
CA PRO A 224 -3.67 12.85 0.59
C PRO A 224 -4.34 13.48 -0.63
N LEU A 225 -5.01 12.68 -1.46
CA LEU A 225 -5.76 13.14 -2.63
C LEU A 225 -6.97 14.03 -2.25
N LYS A 226 -7.53 13.88 -1.05
CA LYS A 226 -8.67 14.66 -0.60
C LYS A 226 -8.35 16.15 -0.48
N LEU A 227 -7.11 16.47 -0.09
CA LEU A 227 -6.62 17.87 -0.02
C LEU A 227 -6.78 18.61 -1.35
N PHE A 228 -6.62 17.90 -2.47
CA PHE A 228 -6.73 18.47 -3.81
C PHE A 228 -8.18 18.70 -4.22
N GLU A 229 -9.11 17.87 -3.72
CA GLU A 229 -10.54 18.11 -3.87
C GLU A 229 -10.96 19.38 -3.14
N ASP A 230 -10.49 19.55 -1.89
CA ASP A 230 -10.83 20.71 -1.07
C ASP A 230 -10.23 22.01 -1.63
N MET A 231 -9.03 21.94 -2.22
CA MET A 231 -8.33 23.11 -2.77
C MET A 231 -8.76 23.49 -4.20
N TRP A 232 -9.00 22.49 -5.06
CA TRP A 232 -9.19 22.70 -6.51
C TRP A 232 -10.44 22.05 -7.08
N GLY A 233 -11.34 21.53 -6.23
CA GLY A 233 -12.62 20.97 -6.63
C GLY A 233 -12.56 19.57 -7.25
N SER A 234 -11.37 18.96 -7.35
CA SER A 234 -11.21 17.57 -7.80
C SER A 234 -9.97 16.91 -7.22
N HIS A 235 -10.13 15.72 -6.64
CA HIS A 235 -9.02 14.90 -6.14
C HIS A 235 -8.05 14.45 -7.25
N LEU A 236 -8.49 14.44 -8.52
CA LEU A 236 -7.68 14.00 -9.66
C LEU A 236 -6.45 14.90 -9.89
N TRP A 237 -6.54 16.19 -9.51
CA TRP A 237 -5.38 17.08 -9.52
C TRP A 237 -4.25 16.57 -8.63
N GLY A 238 -4.58 15.80 -7.60
CA GLY A 238 -3.61 15.12 -6.75
C GLY A 238 -2.69 14.20 -7.55
N PHE A 239 -3.20 13.45 -8.54
CA PHE A 239 -2.33 12.60 -9.38
C PHE A 239 -1.36 13.43 -10.22
N VAL A 240 -1.83 14.56 -10.78
CA VAL A 240 -1.02 15.47 -11.61
C VAL A 240 0.13 16.09 -10.81
N VAL A 241 -0.06 16.35 -9.52
CA VAL A 241 0.96 16.95 -8.65
C VAL A 241 1.83 15.89 -7.98
N ILE A 242 1.23 14.85 -7.40
CA ILE A 242 1.94 13.85 -6.61
C ILE A 242 2.84 12.99 -7.47
N ILE A 243 2.42 12.59 -8.68
CA ILE A 243 3.24 11.71 -9.55
C ILE A 243 4.58 12.37 -9.90
N PRO A 244 4.63 13.61 -10.44
CA PRO A 244 5.88 14.32 -10.67
C PRO A 244 6.69 14.54 -9.39
N ALA A 245 6.05 14.91 -8.27
CA ALA A 245 6.73 15.13 -7.00
C ALA A 245 7.44 13.84 -6.51
N VAL A 246 6.76 12.70 -6.60
CA VAL A 246 7.33 11.38 -6.27
C VAL A 246 8.47 11.03 -7.21
N ILE A 247 8.36 11.28 -8.51
CA ILE A 247 9.43 11.04 -9.47
C ILE A 247 10.68 11.86 -9.10
N VAL A 248 10.51 13.15 -8.78
CA VAL A 248 11.61 14.02 -8.34
C VAL A 248 12.22 13.52 -7.04
N LEU A 249 11.40 13.13 -6.06
CA LEU A 249 11.85 12.62 -4.78
C LEU A 249 12.68 11.34 -4.92
N MET A 250 12.24 10.41 -5.79
CA MET A 250 12.91 9.13 -5.98
C MET A 250 14.17 9.24 -6.84
N HIS A 251 14.13 9.98 -7.95
CA HIS A 251 15.26 10.04 -8.90
C HIS A 251 16.25 11.16 -8.60
N GLY A 252 15.83 12.24 -7.95
CA GLY A 252 16.65 13.41 -7.65
C GLY A 252 17.94 13.09 -6.88
N PRO A 253 17.87 12.40 -5.71
CA PRO A 253 19.05 12.03 -4.94
C PRO A 253 20.02 11.13 -5.74
N VAL A 254 19.50 10.16 -6.49
CA VAL A 254 20.30 9.24 -7.30
C VAL A 254 21.04 10.00 -8.41
N MET A 255 20.37 10.93 -9.07
CA MET A 255 20.96 11.77 -10.11
C MET A 255 22.03 12.71 -9.55
N LEU A 256 21.78 13.31 -8.38
CA LEU A 256 22.74 14.19 -7.70
C LEU A 256 24.03 13.42 -7.33
N VAL A 257 23.90 12.25 -6.72
CA VAL A 257 25.05 11.41 -6.36
C VAL A 257 25.84 10.98 -7.61
N ARG A 258 25.16 10.64 -8.71
CA ARG A 258 25.83 10.31 -9.98
C ARG A 258 26.62 11.50 -10.52
N LYS A 259 26.01 12.70 -10.57
CA LYS A 259 26.68 13.94 -11.03
C LYS A 259 27.92 14.25 -10.18
N LEU A 260 27.82 14.17 -8.86
CA LEU A 260 28.93 14.43 -7.94
C LEU A 260 30.08 13.44 -8.11
N LYS A 261 29.80 12.17 -8.46
CA LYS A 261 30.85 11.18 -8.75
C LYS A 261 31.56 11.46 -10.08
N THR A 262 30.81 11.82 -11.13
CA THR A 262 31.40 12.20 -12.42
C THR A 262 32.19 13.51 -12.37
N ALA A 263 31.83 14.46 -11.51
CA ALA A 263 32.57 15.71 -11.35
C ALA A 263 33.89 15.55 -10.58
N LYS A 264 34.09 14.41 -9.91
CA LYS A 264 35.30 14.06 -9.16
C LYS A 264 36.23 13.09 -9.90
N ALA A 265 35.81 12.58 -11.06
CA ALA A 265 36.55 11.66 -11.91
C ALA A 265 37.19 12.43 -13.07
#